data_AF-H1KV63-F1
#
_entry.id   AF-H1KV63-F1
#
_cell.length_a   1.000
_cell.length_b   1.000
_cell.length_c   1.000
_cell.angle_alpha   90.00
_cell.angle_beta   90.00
_cell.angle_gamma   90.00
#
_symmetry.space_group_name_H-M   'P 1'
#
loop_
_entity.id
_entity.type
_entity.pdbx_description
1 polymer ?
#
loop_
_entity_poly.entity_id
_entity_poly.type
_entity_poly.pdbx_seq_one_letter_code
_entity_poly.pdbx_strand_id
1 'polypeptide(L)' 'MARAVSAFAVGLLFGLGLLVSGMANPAKVLAFLDVTGRWDPSLAFVMAGAVAVSAAGTLIARRRGRPLLA' A
#
# COMPACT_ATOMS: atom_id res chain seq x y z
N MET A 1 8.29 -23.59 5.67
CA MET A 1 8.88 -22.63 4.70
C MET A 1 7.85 -21.73 4.01
N ALA A 2 6.67 -22.21 3.63
CA ALA A 2 5.67 -21.43 2.87
C ALA A 2 5.32 -20.06 3.48
N ARG A 3 5.19 -19.99 4.81
CA ARG A 3 5.00 -18.72 5.55
C ARG A 3 6.14 -17.71 5.38
N ALA A 4 7.39 -18.16 5.39
CA ALA A 4 8.54 -17.28 5.26
C ALA A 4 8.67 -16.74 3.83
N VAL A 5 8.40 -17.59 2.84
CA VAL A 5 8.40 -17.21 1.42
C VAL A 5 7.28 -16.21 1.12
N SER A 6 6.07 -16.45 1.64
CA SER A 6 4.95 -15.52 1.46
C SER A 6 5.19 -14.19 2.17
N ALA A 7 5.73 -14.19 3.39
CA ALA A 7 6.12 -12.96 4.09
C ALA A 7 7.18 -12.16 3.32
N PHE A 8 8.20 -12.83 2.77
CA PHE A 8 9.22 -12.18 1.95
C PHE A 8 8.63 -11.59 0.67
N ALA A 9 7.80 -12.34 -0.05
CA ALA A 9 7.16 -11.88 -1.28
C ALA A 9 6.26 -10.66 -1.04
N VAL A 10 5.47 -10.66 0.04
CA VAL A 10 4.63 -9.52 0.42
C VAL A 10 5.47 -8.31 0.82
N GLY A 11 6.54 -8.51 1.59
CA GLY A 11 7.47 -7.43 1.94
C GLY A 11 8.16 -6.82 0.73
N LEU A 12 8.56 -7.66 -0.24
CA LEU A 12 9.15 -7.22 -1.50
C LEU A 12 8.16 -6.41 -2.34
N LEU A 13 6.93 -6.89 -2.49
CA LEU A 13 5.86 -6.17 -3.19
C LEU A 13 5.57 -4.82 -2.54
N PHE A 14 5.51 -4.76 -1.20
CA PHE A 14 5.32 -3.52 -0.47
C PHE A 14 6.47 -2.54 -0.69
N GLY A 15 7.72 -3.00 -0.55
CA GLY A 15 8.91 -2.17 -0.78
C GLY A 15 8.99 -1.64 -2.21
N LEU A 16 8.71 -2.47 -3.21
CA LEU A 16 8.62 -2.04 -4.62
C LEU A 16 7.53 -0.99 -4.82
N GLY A 17 6.36 -1.17 -4.19
CA GLY A 17 5.28 -0.19 -4.20
C GLY A 17 5.69 1.16 -3.62
N LEU A 18 6.45 1.18 -2.51
CA LEU A 18 6.98 2.41 -1.92
C LEU A 18 7.96 3.14 -2.84
N LEU A 19 8.83 2.39 -3.53
CA LEU A 19 9.78 2.96 -4.49
C LEU A 19 9.07 3.56 -5.71
N VAL A 20 8.15 2.80 -6.32
CA VAL A 20 7.41 3.24 -7.52
C VAL A 20 6.49 4.43 -7.21
N SER A 21 5.82 4.41 -6.05
CA SER A 21 4.96 5.53 -5.63
C SER A 21 5.76 6.76 -5.18
N GLY A 22 7.07 6.63 -4.91
CA GLY A 22 7.91 7.70 -4.40
C GLY A 22 7.52 8.17 -2.99
N MET A 23 6.77 7.36 -2.24
CA MET A 23 6.35 7.65 -0.86
C MET A 23 7.52 7.63 0.14
N ALA A 24 8.67 7.10 -0.27
CA ALA A 24 9.91 7.21 0.51
C ALA A 24 10.47 8.64 0.54
N ASN A 25 9.98 9.55 -0.32
CA ASN A 25 10.43 10.93 -0.34
C ASN A 25 9.52 11.82 0.55
N PRO A 26 10.04 12.39 1.67
CA PRO A 26 9.26 13.24 2.56
C PRO A 26 8.72 14.50 1.89
N ALA A 27 9.37 15.00 0.83
CA ALA A 27 8.90 16.16 0.08
C ALA A 27 7.52 15.92 -0.56
N LYS A 28 7.22 14.68 -0.97
CA LYS A 28 5.94 14.32 -1.58
C LYS A 28 4.80 14.35 -0.55
N VAL A 29 5.09 13.92 0.68
CA VAL A 29 4.14 13.99 1.79
C VAL A 29 3.88 15.44 2.20
N LEU A 30 4.92 16.25 2.27
CA LEU A 30 4.79 17.68 2.57
C LEU A 30 4.00 18.43 1.49
N ALA A 31 4.24 18.16 0.21
CA ALA A 31 3.49 18.75 -0.90
C ALA A 31 2.01 18.36 -0.92
N PHE A 32 1.67 17.17 -0.41
CA PHE A 32 0.28 16.77 -0.21
C PHE A 32 -0.40 17.52 0.96
N LEU A 33 0.35 17.85 2.02
CA LEU A 33 -0.17 18.60 3.16
C LEU A 33 -0.23 20.11 2.91
N ASP A 34 0.51 20.62 1.93
CA ASP A 34 0.50 22.02 1.50
C ASP A 34 -0.75 22.36 0.66
N VAL A 35 -1.92 22.27 1.29
CA VAL A 35 -3.23 22.55 0.67
C VAL A 35 -3.38 24.03 0.30
N THR A 36 -2.64 24.92 0.98
CA THR A 36 -2.66 26.37 0.77
C THR A 36 -1.69 26.85 -0.30
N GLY A 37 -0.73 26.02 -0.70
CA GLY A 37 0.33 26.34 -1.65
C GLY A 37 0.23 25.51 -2.93
N ARG A 38 1.34 24.85 -3.31
CA ARG A 38 1.42 24.07 -4.55
C ARG A 38 1.05 22.62 -4.31
N TRP A 39 -0.22 22.42 -3.94
CA TRP A 39 -0.78 21.13 -3.54
C TRP A 39 -0.61 20.03 -4.61
N ASP A 40 -0.01 18.90 -4.23
CA ASP A 40 0.16 17.72 -5.10
C ASP A 40 -0.85 16.61 -4.73
N PRO A 41 -1.89 16.37 -5.57
CA PRO A 41 -2.92 15.35 -5.30
C PRO A 41 -2.46 13.91 -5.56
N SER A 42 -1.25 13.68 -6.08
CA SER A 42 -0.77 12.34 -6.43
C SER A 42 -0.82 11.35 -5.26
N LEU A 43 -0.61 11.83 -4.03
CA LEU A 43 -0.66 11.04 -2.81
C LEU A 43 -2.09 10.57 -2.48
N ALA A 44 -3.11 11.38 -2.76
CA ALA A 44 -4.51 11.01 -2.56
C ALA A 44 -4.90 9.79 -3.43
N PHE A 45 -4.41 9.75 -4.68
CA PHE A 45 -4.66 8.61 -5.58
C PHE A 45 -4.03 7.32 -5.05
N VAL A 46 -2.79 7.41 -4.55
CA VAL A 46 -2.09 6.27 -3.92
C VAL A 46 -2.84 5.79 -2.68
N MET A 47 -3.27 6.70 -1.80
CA MET A 47 -4.03 6.34 -0.60
C MET A 47 -5.39 5.71 -0.94
N ALA A 48 -6.13 6.28 -1.89
CA ALA A 48 -7.41 5.73 -2.31
C ALA A 48 -7.25 4.30 -2.87
N GLY A 49 -6.22 4.08 -3.70
CA GLY A 49 -5.88 2.75 -4.20
C GLY A 49 -5.53 1.77 -3.07
N ALA A 50 -4.69 2.19 -2.12
CA ALA A 50 -4.30 1.38 -0.97
C ALA A 50 -5.52 0.98 -0.11
N VAL A 51 -6.42 1.92 0.16
CA VAL A 51 -7.66 1.68 0.92
C VAL A 51 -8.57 0.71 0.16
N ALA A 52 -8.78 0.91 -1.13
CA ALA A 52 -9.62 0.03 -1.96
C ALA A 52 -9.08 -1.41 -2.00
N VAL A 53 -7.78 -1.59 -2.21
CA VAL A 53 -7.13 -2.90 -2.23
C VAL A 53 -7.20 -3.56 -0.85
N SER A 54 -6.96 -2.82 0.23
CA SER A 54 -7.07 -3.33 1.61
C SER A 54 -8.50 -3.76 1.96
N ALA A 55 -9.49 -2.97 1.59
CA ALA A 55 -10.90 -3.29 1.79
C ALA A 55 -11.30 -4.55 1.01
N ALA A 56 -10.92 -4.65 -0.27
CA ALA A 56 -11.17 -5.84 -1.09
C ALA A 56 -10.47 -7.08 -0.51
N GLY A 57 -9.20 -6.95 -0.11
CA GLY A 57 -8.43 -8.02 0.51
C GLY A 57 -9.07 -8.51 1.81
N THR A 58 -9.55 -7.60 2.65
CA THR A 58 -10.23 -7.92 3.92
C THR A 58 -11.58 -8.61 3.66
N LEU A 59 -12.36 -8.13 2.68
CA LEU A 59 -13.62 -8.77 2.31
C LEU A 59 -13.42 -10.21 1.83
N ILE A 60 -12.39 -10.43 0.99
CA ILE A 60 -12.02 -11.76 0.50
C ILE A 60 -11.53 -12.64 1.66
N ALA A 61 -10.67 -12.11 2.54
CA ALA A 61 -10.15 -12.84 3.69
C ALA A 61 -11.27 -13.28 4.64
N ARG A 62 -12.26 -12.41 4.90
CA ARG A 62 -13.43 -12.74 5.72
C ARG A 62 -14.28 -13.85 5.13
N ARG A 63 -14.33 -13.97 3.80
CA ARG A 63 -15.04 -15.07 3.11
C ARG A 63 -14.25 -16.38 3.11
N ARG A 64 -12.96 -16.37 3.46
CA ARG A 64 -12.13 -17.57 3.52
C ARG A 64 -11.93 -18.06 4.95
N GLY A 65 -12.37 -19.28 5.23
CA GLY A 65 -12.20 -19.91 6.54
C GLY A 65 -10.79 -20.42 6.86
N ARG A 66 -9.84 -20.36 5.91
CA ARG A 66 -8.46 -20.80 6.10
C ARG A 66 -7.46 -20.08 5.20
N PRO A 67 -6.25 -19.77 5.69
CA PRO A 67 -5.17 -19.21 4.88
C PRO A 67 -4.63 -20.25 3.88
N LEU A 68 -4.27 -19.80 2.66
CA LEU A 68 -3.73 -20.66 1.61
C LEU A 68 -2.25 -21.00 1.79
N LEU A 69 -1.47 -20.08 2.35
CA LEU A 69 0.00 -20.15 2.45
C LEU A 69 0.45 -20.10 3.93
N ALA A 70 -0.18 -20.93 4.77
CA ALA A 70 0.09 -21.02 6.21
C ALA A 70 1.53 -21.46 6.52
#